data_AF-A0A7X8AJE2-F1
#
_entry.id   AF-A0A7X8AJE2-F1
#
_cell.length_a   1.000
_cell.length_b   1.000
_cell.length_c   1.000
_cell.angle_alpha   90.00
_cell.angle_beta   90.00
_cell.angle_gamma   90.00
#
_symmetry.space_group_name_H-M   'P 1'
#
loop_
_entity.id
_entity.type
_entity.pdbx_description
1 polymer ?
#
loop_
_entity_poly.entity_id
_entity_poly.type
_entity_poly.pdbx_seq_one_letter_code
_entity_poly.pdbx_strand_id
1 'polypeptide(L)' 'MFGPSGSLFQKRLILFELALGGLLLVLFGRLWYLQITRADYYREKAEQNRLRIIELPAPRGLILDRQGRLLVDN' A
#
# COMPACT_ATOMS: atom_id res chain seq x y z
N MET A 1 46.94 15.20 33.56
CA MET A 1 46.92 14.45 32.29
C MET A 1 45.48 14.00 31.99
N PHE A 2 44.54 14.92 31.77
CA PHE A 2 43.20 14.60 31.23
C PHE A 2 42.67 15.88 30.57
N GLY A 3 42.90 16.02 29.26
CA GLY A 3 42.26 17.06 28.46
C GLY A 3 40.77 16.71 28.24
N PRO A 4 39.89 17.69 27.96
CA PRO A 4 38.46 17.46 27.83
C PRO A 4 38.16 16.69 26.52
N SER A 5 38.18 15.35 26.60
CA SER A 5 37.92 14.42 25.50
C SER A 5 36.44 14.05 25.34
N GLY A 6 35.51 14.96 25.71
CA GLY A 6 34.07 14.74 25.56
C GLY A 6 33.40 15.58 24.46
N SER A 7 33.90 16.79 24.17
CA SER A 7 33.10 17.79 23.44
C SER A 7 32.89 17.48 21.95
N LEU A 8 33.87 16.89 21.27
CA LEU A 8 33.73 16.51 19.86
C LEU A 8 32.76 15.34 19.68
N PHE A 9 32.80 14.37 20.59
CA PHE A 9 31.87 13.25 20.61
C PHE A 9 30.44 13.71 20.90
N GLN A 10 30.27 14.58 21.91
CA GLN A 10 28.97 15.18 22.25
C GLN A 10 28.39 16.01 21.08
N LYS A 11 29.22 16.81 20.40
CA LYS A 11 28.78 17.57 19.20
C LYS A 11 28.33 16.65 18.07
N ARG A 12 29.05 15.54 17.82
CA ARG A 12 28.65 14.54 16.81
C ARG A 12 27.34 13.86 17.16
N LEU A 13 27.13 13.53 18.44
CA LEU A 13 25.87 12.96 18.93
C LEU A 13 24.70 13.93 18.74
N ILE A 14 24.87 15.20 19.15
CA ILE A 14 23.81 16.23 18.98
C ILE A 14 23.46 16.42 17.51
N LEU A 15 24.46 16.49 16.62
CA LEU A 15 24.22 16.59 15.18
C LEU A 15 23.46 15.37 14.64
N PHE A 16 23.80 14.17 15.11
CA PHE A 16 23.10 12.95 14.73
C PHE A 16 21.65 12.95 15.22
N GLU A 17 21.40 13.32 16.48
CA GLU A 17 20.05 13.42 17.03
C GLU A 17 19.20 14.45 16.30
N LEU A 18 19.77 15.61 15.96
CA LEU A 18 19.08 16.63 15.17
C LEU A 18 18.78 16.14 13.75
N ALA A 19 19.72 15.44 13.11
CA ALA A 19 19.50 14.86 11.79
C ALA A 19 18.40 13.78 11.83
N LEU A 20 18.44 12.89 12.81
CA LEU A 20 17.44 11.86 13.01
C LEU A 20 16.07 12.47 13.34
N GLY A 21 16.01 13.43 14.25
CA GLY A 21 14.80 14.17 14.59
C GLY A 21 14.22 14.91 13.39
N GLY A 22 15.07 15.55 12.58
CA GLY A 22 14.66 16.19 11.33
C GLY A 22 14.08 15.20 10.32
N LEU A 23 14.72 14.03 10.15
CA LEU A 23 14.20 12.96 9.28
C LEU A 23 12.83 12.48 9.76
N LEU A 24 12.69 12.22 11.07
CA LEU A 24 11.42 11.81 11.65
C LEU A 24 10.33 12.88 11.46
N LEU A 25 10.65 14.15 11.64
CA LEU A 25 9.71 15.25 11.38
C LEU A 25 9.22 15.27 9.93
N VAL A 26 10.12 15.05 8.96
CA VAL A 26 9.74 14.94 7.54
C VAL A 26 8.80 13.75 7.31
N LEU A 27 9.10 12.59 7.90
CA LEU A 27 8.24 11.40 7.80
C LEU A 27 6.88 11.62 8.46
N PHE A 28 6.83 12.28 9.62
CA PHE A 28 5.58 12.65 10.29
C PHE A 28 4.76 13.62 9.45
N GLY A 29 5.39 14.64 8.86
CA GLY A 29 4.72 15.56 7.94
C GLY A 29 4.18 14.84 6.71
N ARG A 30 4.94 13.89 6.16
CA ARG A 30 4.48 13.05 5.04
C ARG A 30 3.30 12.17 5.43
N LEU A 31 3.35 11.55 6.61
CA LEU A 31 2.26 10.75 7.15
C LEU A 31 1.01 11.61 7.32
N TRP A 32 1.14 12.78 7.96
CA TRP A 32 0.04 13.72 8.14
C TRP A 32 -0.61 14.11 6.80
N TYR A 33 0.19 14.44 5.79
CA TYR A 33 -0.32 14.74 4.45
C TYR A 33 -1.13 13.58 3.86
N LEU A 34 -0.63 12.34 3.99
CA LEU A 34 -1.34 11.16 3.48
C LEU A 34 -2.63 10.89 4.25
N GLN A 35 -2.61 11.06 5.57
CA GLN A 35 -3.71 10.71 6.47
C GLN A 35 -4.80 11.78 6.56
N ILE A 36 -4.46 13.06 6.42
CA ILE A 36 -5.40 14.18 6.57
C ILE A 36 -5.74 14.75 5.19
N THR A 37 -4.74 15.17 4.42
CA THR A 37 -4.98 15.84 3.13
C THR A 37 -5.42 14.86 2.04
N ARG A 38 -4.93 13.62 2.06
CA ARG A 38 -5.27 12.59 1.06
C ARG A 38 -6.16 11.47 1.62
N ALA A 39 -6.72 11.66 2.82
CA ALA A 39 -7.53 10.66 3.50
C ALA A 39 -8.67 10.13 2.62
N ASP A 40 -9.48 11.06 2.10
CA ASP A 40 -10.68 10.72 1.33
C ASP A 40 -10.32 10.05 0.00
N TYR A 41 -9.30 10.56 -0.69
CA TYR A 41 -8.80 9.97 -1.94
C TYR A 41 -8.37 8.51 -1.76
N TYR A 42 -7.60 8.21 -0.71
CA TYR A 42 -7.15 6.84 -0.45
C TYR A 42 -8.26 5.95 0.11
N ARG A 43 -9.24 6.52 0.82
CA ARG A 43 -10.44 5.79 1.24
C ARG A 43 -11.28 5.38 0.04
N GLU A 44 -11.55 6.27 -0.89
CA GLU A 44 -12.30 5.95 -2.12
C GLU A 44 -11.58 4.87 -2.96
N LYS A 45 -10.25 5.00 -3.12
CA LYS A 45 -9.46 4.00 -3.83
C LYS A 45 -9.49 2.63 -3.15
N ALA A 46 -9.49 2.59 -1.81
CA ALA A 46 -9.63 1.35 -1.06
C ALA A 46 -11.02 0.72 -1.25
N GLU A 47 -12.07 1.53 -1.29
CA GLU A 47 -13.45 1.08 -1.56
C GLU A 47 -13.59 0.47 -2.96
N GLN A 48 -12.99 1.10 -3.98
CA GLN A 48 -12.95 0.56 -5.34
C GLN A 48 -12.22 -0.79 -5.40
N ASN A 49 -11.13 -0.93 -4.65
CA ASN A 49 -10.40 -2.20 -4.58
C ASN A 49 -11.18 -3.32 -3.84
N ARG A 50 -12.23 -2.99 -3.08
CA ARG A 50 -13.04 -3.99 -2.35
C ARG A 50 -13.91 -4.81 -3.29
N LEU A 51 -14.38 -4.23 -4.38
CA LEU A 51 -15.32 -4.87 -5.30
C LEU A 51 -14.61 -5.19 -6.61
N ARG A 52 -14.33 -6.47 -6.84
CA ARG A 52 -13.87 -6.96 -8.15
C ARG A 52 -15.05 -7.58 -8.88
N ILE A 53 -15.45 -6.99 -10.00
CA ILE A 53 -16.42 -7.62 -10.90
C ILE A 53 -15.70 -8.80 -11.56
N ILE A 54 -16.22 -9.99 -11.33
CA ILE A 54 -15.79 -11.21 -12.02
C ILE A 54 -16.93 -11.56 -12.97
N GLU A 55 -16.64 -11.55 -14.27
CA GLU A 55 -17.57 -12.06 -15.26
C GLU A 55 -17.65 -13.58 -15.10
N LEU A 56 -18.84 -14.08 -14.75
CA LEU A 56 -19.15 -15.50 -14.76
C LEU A 56 -19.65 -15.84 -16.17
N PRO A 57 -18.83 -16.49 -17.01
CA PRO A 57 -19.30 -16.92 -18.32
C PRO A 57 -20.45 -17.90 -18.12
N ALA A 58 -21.58 -17.66 -18.80
CA ALA A 58 -22.65 -18.64 -18.82
C ALA A 58 -22.14 -19.90 -19.55
N PRO A 59 -22.33 -21.12 -18.98
CA PRO A 59 -22.02 -22.34 -19.70
C PRO A 59 -22.86 -22.39 -20.97
N ARG A 60 -22.23 -22.75 -22.10
CA ARG A 60 -22.96 -22.96 -23.35
C ARG A 60 -23.91 -24.14 -23.19
N GLY A 61 -25.09 -24.04 -23.81
CA GLY A 61 -26.07 -25.13 -23.79
C GLY A 61 -25.57 -26.35 -24.55
N LEU A 62 -25.99 -27.53 -24.09
CA LEU A 62 -25.73 -28.80 -24.78
C LEU A 62 -26.47 -28.83 -26.11
N ILE A 63 -25.78 -29.20 -27.19
CA ILE A 63 -26.42 -29.46 -28.48
C ILE A 63 -26.70 -30.96 -28.58
N LEU A 64 -27.97 -31.32 -28.74
CA LEU A 64 -28.45 -32.70 -28.82
C LEU A 64 -28.96 -33.01 -30.24
N ASP A 65 -28.79 -34.25 -30.71
CA ASP A 65 -29.47 -34.76 -31.90
C ASP A 65 -30.97 -35.04 -31.63
N ARG A 66 -31.72 -35.43 -32.67
CA ARG A 66 -33.15 -35.77 -32.56
C ARG A 66 -33.46 -36.98 -31.67
N GLN A 67 -32.46 -37.80 -31.37
CA GLN A 67 -32.52 -38.97 -30.50
C GLN A 67 -31.98 -38.68 -29.09
N GLY A 68 -31.66 -37.41 -28.79
CA GLY A 68 -31.13 -36.98 -27.48
C GLY A 68 -29.64 -37.28 -27.28
N ARG A 69 -28.88 -37.60 -28.33
CA ARG A 69 -27.43 -37.84 -28.23
C ARG A 69 -26.66 -36.53 -28.25
N LEU A 70 -25.64 -36.42 -27.40
CA LEU A 70 -24.77 -35.26 -27.31
C LEU A 70 -23.96 -35.08 -28.60
N LEU A 71 -24.05 -33.89 -29.21
CA LEU A 71 -23.27 -33.53 -30.39
C LEU A 71 -22.11 -32.59 -30.05
N VAL A 72 -22.32 -31.64 -29.14
CA VAL A 72 -21.31 -30.68 -28.67
C VAL A 72 -21.58 -30.34 -27.21
N ASP A 73 -20.51 -30.31 -26.40
CA ASP A 73 -20.47 -29.80 -25.02
C ASP A 73 -19.57 -28.55 -24.93
N ASN A 74 -19.60 -27.85 -23.80
CA ASN A 74 -18.78 -26.69 -23.45
C ASN A 74 -17.32 -27.08 -23.14
#